data_AF-A0A348PS29-F1
#
_entry.id   AF-A0A348PS29-F1
#
_cell.length_a   1.000
_cell.length_b   1.000
_cell.length_c   1.000
_cell.angle_alpha   90.00
_cell.angle_beta   90.00
_cell.angle_gamma   90.00
#
_symmetry.space_group_name_H-M   'P 1'
#
loop_
_entity.id
_entity.type
_entity.pdbx_description
1 polymer ?
#
loop_
_entity_poly.entity_id
_entity_poly.type
_entity_poly.pdbx_seq_one_letter_code
_entity_poly.pdbx_strand_id
1 'polypeptide(L)'
;MKREYVKPKNEYSPSTKIQPSSTSDEFREMQRNLDKYKPIEYTPIDVPDLESRLKLPITQPNSGYSPYDSWYGKGIYHQTENSIEVTAPIERDIVFLLRDLSSQRTIRNEYVRAGRTFSLTKIPYGNYKFYYTYGNDWSNLASFKNQEKMGNFTSNKGVSKS
;
A
#
# COMPACT_ATOMS: atom_id res chain seq x y z
N MET A 1 23.12 45.72 9.27
CA MET A 1 22.08 45.63 8.22
C MET A 1 21.28 44.35 8.44
N LYS A 2 20.01 44.46 8.86
CA LYS A 2 19.11 43.32 9.07
C LYS A 2 18.18 43.22 7.86
N ARG A 3 18.06 42.03 7.25
CA ARG A 3 17.11 41.76 6.16
C ARG A 3 15.80 41.30 6.78
N GLU A 4 14.74 42.09 6.60
CA GLU A 4 13.37 41.70 6.95
C GLU A 4 12.83 40.71 5.91
N TYR A 5 12.10 39.70 6.39
CA TYR A 5 11.48 38.67 5.57
C TYR A 5 10.05 39.10 5.23
N VAL A 6 9.74 39.25 3.95
CA VAL A 6 8.39 39.58 3.45
C VAL A 6 7.66 38.30 3.09
N LYS A 7 6.49 38.08 3.69
CA LYS A 7 5.62 36.91 3.43
C LYS A 7 4.81 37.14 2.14
N PRO A 8 4.77 36.20 1.18
CA PRO A 8 4.01 36.37 -0.04
C PRO A 8 2.49 36.31 0.21
N LYS A 9 1.75 37.22 -0.44
CA LYS A 9 0.28 37.26 -0.48
C LYS A 9 -0.21 36.21 -1.49
N ASN A 10 -0.97 35.22 -1.04
CA ASN A 10 -1.76 34.39 -1.95
C ASN A 10 -3.11 35.08 -2.16
N GLU A 11 -3.24 35.75 -3.30
CA GLU A 11 -4.51 36.20 -3.85
C GLU A 11 -5.15 35.02 -4.60
N TYR A 12 -6.24 34.47 -4.05
CA TYR A 12 -7.24 33.79 -4.86
C TYR A 12 -8.62 34.25 -4.41
N SER A 13 -9.20 35.12 -5.23
CA SER A 13 -10.55 35.66 -5.10
C SER A 13 -11.60 34.60 -5.43
N PRO A 14 -12.65 34.40 -4.62
CA PRO A 14 -13.80 33.60 -5.03
C PRO A 14 -14.62 34.38 -6.08
N SER A 15 -14.85 33.77 -7.24
CA SER A 15 -15.73 34.30 -8.27
C SER A 15 -17.22 34.10 -7.91
N THR A 16 -17.95 35.19 -8.10
CA THR A 16 -19.36 35.32 -8.48
C THR A 16 -20.45 34.66 -7.62
N LYS A 17 -21.23 35.55 -6.98
CA LYS A 17 -22.49 35.32 -6.29
C LYS A 17 -23.49 34.52 -7.15
N ILE A 18 -23.92 33.38 -6.65
CA ILE A 18 -25.26 32.83 -6.92
C ILE A 18 -26.04 33.05 -5.62
N GLN A 19 -27.05 33.92 -5.64
CA GLN A 19 -27.99 34.06 -4.53
C GLN A 19 -28.91 32.84 -4.51
N PRO A 20 -29.01 32.07 -3.42
CA PRO A 20 -30.14 31.18 -3.22
C PRO A 20 -31.30 32.01 -2.67
N SER A 21 -32.34 32.22 -3.46
CA SER A 21 -33.66 32.56 -2.94
C SER A 21 -34.21 31.32 -2.22
N SER A 22 -33.98 31.22 -0.92
CA SER A 22 -34.61 30.23 -0.04
C SER A 22 -35.35 30.97 1.05
N THR A 23 -36.65 30.76 1.09
CA THR A 23 -37.65 31.35 1.97
C THR A 23 -37.28 31.12 3.43
N SER A 24 -37.59 32.07 4.32
CA SER A 24 -37.34 31.99 5.77
C SER A 24 -37.84 30.69 6.43
N ASP A 25 -38.78 30.01 5.79
CA ASP A 25 -39.34 28.75 6.25
C ASP A 25 -38.37 27.57 6.11
N GLU A 26 -37.52 27.52 5.08
CA GLU A 26 -36.51 26.46 4.91
C GLU A 26 -35.40 26.56 5.98
N PHE A 27 -34.96 27.78 6.30
CA PHE A 27 -34.03 28.00 7.42
C PHE A 27 -34.65 27.61 8.75
N ARG A 28 -35.94 27.90 8.96
CA ARG A 28 -36.66 27.55 10.18
C ARG A 28 -36.88 26.04 10.31
N GLU A 29 -37.11 25.35 9.19
CA GLU A 29 -37.15 23.89 9.09
C GLU A 29 -35.80 23.26 9.46
N MET A 30 -34.71 23.81 8.90
CA MET A 30 -33.35 23.33 9.16
C MET A 30 -32.94 23.53 10.63
N GLN A 31 -33.29 24.67 11.23
CA GLN A 31 -33.02 24.94 12.64
C GLN A 31 -33.79 23.99 13.57
N ARG A 32 -35.09 23.76 13.29
CA ARG A 32 -35.92 22.79 14.03
C ARG A 32 -35.37 21.37 13.92
N ASN A 33 -34.82 21.00 12.77
CA ASN A 33 -34.17 19.72 12.58
C ASN A 33 -32.85 19.62 13.33
N LEU A 34 -32.10 20.71 13.50
CA LEU A 34 -30.86 20.73 14.28
C LEU A 34 -31.12 20.54 15.78
N ASP A 35 -32.18 21.16 16.31
CA ASP A 35 -32.60 21.00 17.71
C ASP A 35 -33.11 19.57 18.02
N LYS A 36 -33.50 18.82 17.00
CA LYS A 36 -33.90 17.40 17.09
C LYS A 36 -32.70 16.46 17.21
N TYR A 37 -31.52 16.85 16.72
CA TYR A 37 -30.30 16.08 16.86
C TYR A 37 -29.57 16.51 18.13
N LYS A 38 -29.72 15.71 19.21
CA LYS A 38 -28.84 15.83 20.38
C LYS A 38 -27.38 15.69 19.92
N PRO A 39 -26.46 16.55 20.38
CA PRO A 39 -25.03 16.33 20.20
C PRO A 39 -24.68 14.95 20.74
N ILE A 40 -23.93 14.17 19.97
CA ILE A 40 -23.39 12.91 20.45
C ILE A 40 -22.45 13.27 21.60
N GLU A 41 -22.80 12.88 22.83
CA GLU A 41 -21.91 13.05 23.97
C GLU A 41 -20.71 12.13 23.77
N TYR A 42 -19.54 12.72 23.53
CA TYR A 42 -18.30 11.97 23.41
C TYR A 42 -17.88 11.50 24.79
N THR A 43 -18.11 10.22 25.08
CA THR A 43 -17.36 9.54 26.13
C THR A 43 -15.93 9.32 25.61
N PRO A 44 -14.88 9.76 26.34
CA PRO A 44 -13.52 9.39 26.01
C PRO A 44 -13.43 7.86 25.96
N ILE A 45 -13.16 7.32 24.78
CA ILE A 45 -12.93 5.89 24.61
C ILE A 45 -11.59 5.60 25.27
N ASP A 46 -11.56 4.75 26.29
CA ASP A 46 -10.31 4.23 26.83
C ASP A 46 -9.56 3.55 25.67
N VAL A 47 -8.39 4.13 25.36
CA VAL A 47 -7.58 3.87 24.17
C VAL A 47 -7.00 2.43 24.03
N PRO A 48 -7.11 1.47 24.97
CA PRO A 48 -6.65 0.10 24.73
C PRO A 48 -7.44 -0.66 23.65
N ASP A 49 -8.73 -0.39 23.48
CA ASP A 49 -9.60 -1.17 22.57
C ASP A 49 -9.31 -0.90 21.09
N LEU A 50 -8.95 0.34 20.73
CA LEU A 50 -8.70 0.73 19.34
C LEU A 50 -7.45 0.05 18.77
N GLU A 51 -6.36 -0.01 19.56
CA GLU A 51 -5.13 -0.76 19.22
C GLU A 51 -5.40 -2.26 19.06
N SER A 52 -6.33 -2.81 19.85
CA SER A 52 -6.73 -4.22 19.75
C SER A 52 -7.59 -4.52 18.52
N ARG A 53 -8.46 -3.58 18.12
CA ARG A 53 -9.41 -3.72 16.99
C ARG A 53 -8.81 -3.36 15.64
N LEU A 54 -7.69 -2.63 15.60
CA LEU A 54 -6.91 -2.33 14.40
C LEU A 54 -5.78 -3.33 14.11
N LYS A 55 -5.63 -4.41 14.90
CA LYS A 55 -4.85 -5.59 14.50
C LYS A 55 -5.54 -6.25 13.31
N LEU A 56 -5.37 -5.64 12.12
CA LEU A 56 -5.57 -6.34 10.86
C LEU A 56 -4.70 -7.59 10.95
N PRO A 57 -5.28 -8.79 10.76
CA PRO A 57 -4.54 -10.02 10.95
C PRO A 57 -3.31 -9.96 10.03
N ILE A 58 -2.13 -10.10 10.63
CA ILE A 58 -0.87 -10.41 9.94
C ILE A 58 -1.12 -11.74 9.24
N THR A 59 -1.67 -11.68 8.04
CA THR A 59 -1.95 -12.85 7.22
C THR A 59 -0.70 -13.08 6.39
N GLN A 60 0.11 -14.03 6.83
CA GLN A 60 1.23 -14.54 6.05
C GLN A 60 0.68 -15.04 4.69
N PRO A 61 1.07 -14.46 3.56
CA PRO A 61 0.57 -14.88 2.26
C PRO A 61 0.97 -16.31 1.93
N ASN A 62 0.19 -16.97 1.06
CA ASN A 62 0.59 -18.27 0.50
C ASN A 62 1.70 -18.09 -0.54
N SER A 63 2.50 -19.13 -0.78
CA SER A 63 3.46 -19.12 -1.89
C SER A 63 2.76 -18.88 -3.23
N GLY A 64 3.33 -18.03 -4.08
CA GLY A 64 2.73 -17.59 -5.34
C GLY A 64 1.79 -16.39 -5.22
N TYR A 65 1.62 -15.82 -4.02
CA TYR A 65 0.96 -14.53 -3.86
C TYR A 65 1.85 -13.42 -4.43
N SER A 66 1.26 -12.48 -5.17
CA SER A 66 1.99 -11.36 -5.79
C SER A 66 1.74 -10.04 -5.05
N PRO A 67 2.55 -9.70 -4.01
CA PRO A 67 2.26 -8.57 -3.12
C PRO A 67 2.36 -7.20 -3.80
N TYR A 68 3.07 -7.11 -4.93
CA TYR A 68 3.46 -5.86 -5.58
C TYR A 68 2.81 -5.67 -6.96
N ASP A 69 1.76 -6.43 -7.26
CA ASP A 69 0.95 -6.30 -8.48
C ASP A 69 0.36 -4.90 -8.65
N SER A 70 0.03 -4.20 -7.56
CA SER A 70 -0.46 -2.82 -7.62
C SER A 70 0.58 -1.81 -8.13
N TRP A 71 1.87 -2.13 -8.09
CA TRP A 71 2.95 -1.23 -8.53
C TRP A 71 3.62 -1.68 -9.80
N TYR A 72 3.83 -2.99 -9.93
CA TYR A 72 4.49 -3.56 -11.09
C TYR A 72 3.47 -3.99 -12.13
N GLY A 73 2.20 -4.17 -11.79
CA GLY A 73 1.19 -4.82 -12.62
C GLY A 73 1.24 -6.34 -12.47
N LYS A 74 0.20 -7.01 -12.96
CA LYS A 74 0.08 -8.47 -12.92
C LYS A 74 1.27 -9.16 -13.59
N GLY A 75 1.55 -10.39 -13.14
CA GLY A 75 2.59 -11.25 -13.70
C GLY A 75 2.41 -11.48 -15.21
N ILE A 76 3.52 -11.50 -15.96
CA ILE A 76 3.53 -11.81 -17.40
C ILE A 76 3.78 -13.30 -17.61
N TYR A 77 2.97 -13.92 -18.47
CA TYR A 77 3.01 -15.33 -18.84
C TYR A 77 2.93 -15.48 -20.37
N HIS A 78 3.85 -16.23 -20.97
CA HIS A 78 3.88 -16.54 -22.41
C HIS A 78 3.74 -18.05 -22.67
N GLN A 79 3.38 -18.45 -23.89
CA GLN A 79 3.35 -19.86 -24.31
C GLN A 79 4.79 -20.37 -24.49
N THR A 80 5.43 -20.69 -23.36
CA THR A 80 6.82 -21.14 -23.25
C THR A 80 6.91 -22.19 -22.16
N GLU A 81 7.86 -23.11 -22.29
CA GLU A 81 8.18 -24.11 -21.25
C GLU A 81 9.22 -23.59 -20.24
N ASN A 82 9.62 -22.31 -20.38
CA ASN A 82 10.59 -21.69 -19.49
C ASN A 82 10.04 -21.60 -18.08
N SER A 83 10.83 -22.03 -17.11
CA SER A 83 10.51 -21.92 -15.69
C SER A 83 11.72 -21.52 -14.85
N ILE A 84 11.44 -20.92 -13.69
CA ILE A 84 12.42 -20.68 -12.63
C ILE A 84 11.84 -21.29 -11.35
N GLU A 85 12.58 -22.21 -10.75
CA GLU A 85 12.27 -22.71 -9.42
C GLU A 85 12.95 -21.83 -8.37
N VAL A 86 12.16 -21.39 -7.39
CA VAL A 86 12.64 -20.55 -6.30
C VAL A 86 12.34 -21.26 -4.99
N THR A 87 13.40 -21.61 -4.26
CA THR A 87 13.31 -22.24 -2.95
C THR A 87 13.68 -21.23 -1.87
N ALA A 88 12.76 -20.97 -0.94
CA ALA A 88 13.03 -20.12 0.21
C ALA A 88 13.86 -20.87 1.28
N PRO A 89 14.71 -20.17 2.05
CA PRO A 89 15.39 -20.76 3.21
C PRO A 89 14.40 -21.36 4.22
N ILE A 90 14.85 -22.32 5.03
CA ILE A 90 13.98 -23.05 5.99
C ILE A 90 13.33 -22.12 7.02
N GLU A 91 14.00 -21.04 7.41
CA GLU A 91 13.57 -20.16 8.50
C GLU A 91 13.05 -18.79 8.03
N ARG A 92 13.03 -18.53 6.71
CA ARG A 92 12.71 -17.19 6.18
C ARG A 92 11.82 -17.28 4.95
N ASP A 93 10.76 -16.48 4.97
CA ASP A 93 9.97 -16.20 3.79
C ASP A 93 10.74 -15.24 2.88
N ILE A 94 10.43 -15.27 1.58
CA ILE A 94 10.98 -14.34 0.61
C ILE A 94 9.90 -13.75 -0.29
N VAL A 95 10.15 -12.56 -0.83
CA VAL A 95 9.48 -12.06 -2.03
C VAL A 95 10.50 -12.00 -3.15
N PHE A 96 10.35 -12.88 -4.13
CA PHE A 96 11.22 -12.98 -5.29
C PHE A 96 10.74 -12.05 -6.41
N LEU A 97 11.66 -11.30 -7.01
CA LEU A 97 11.34 -10.26 -8.00
C LEU A 97 12.17 -10.50 -9.26
N LEU A 98 11.51 -10.85 -10.36
CA LEU A 98 12.12 -11.07 -11.66
C LEU A 98 11.97 -9.81 -12.52
N ARG A 99 13.08 -9.17 -12.87
CA ARG A 99 13.12 -7.97 -13.70
C ARG A 99 13.62 -8.29 -15.09
N ASP A 100 12.81 -7.96 -16.08
CA ASP A 100 13.23 -7.96 -17.47
C ASP A 100 14.17 -6.78 -17.74
N LEU A 101 15.31 -7.05 -18.36
CA LEU A 101 16.31 -6.03 -18.68
C LEU A 101 15.96 -5.22 -19.92
N SER A 102 15.13 -5.75 -20.82
CA SER A 102 14.69 -5.01 -22.01
C SER A 102 13.70 -3.92 -21.62
N SER A 103 12.60 -4.28 -20.95
CA SER A 103 11.57 -3.33 -20.51
C SER A 103 11.90 -2.60 -19.21
N GLN A 104 12.97 -2.99 -18.52
CA GLN A 104 13.36 -2.45 -17.20
C GLN A 104 12.27 -2.60 -16.12
N ARG A 105 11.31 -3.51 -16.32
CA ARG A 105 10.14 -3.74 -15.46
C ARG A 105 10.26 -5.08 -14.72
N THR A 106 9.77 -5.09 -13.49
CA THR A 106 9.53 -6.34 -12.74
C THR A 106 8.32 -7.05 -13.32
N ILE A 107 8.53 -8.24 -13.86
CA ILE A 107 7.50 -9.02 -14.57
C ILE A 107 6.90 -10.13 -13.71
N ARG A 108 7.57 -10.50 -12.60
CA ARG A 108 7.09 -11.45 -11.59
C ARG A 108 7.49 -10.96 -10.21
N ASN A 109 6.57 -11.01 -9.26
CA ASN A 109 6.78 -10.64 -7.87
C ASN A 109 6.08 -11.71 -7.02
N GLU A 110 6.80 -12.69 -6.49
CA GLU A 110 6.15 -13.87 -5.90
C GLU A 110 6.62 -14.06 -4.46
N TYR A 111 5.67 -14.12 -3.54
CA TYR A 111 5.89 -14.55 -2.17
C TYR A 111 6.20 -16.04 -2.16
N VAL A 112 7.19 -16.47 -1.38
CA VAL A 112 7.51 -17.89 -1.17
C VAL A 112 7.74 -18.09 0.32
N ARG A 113 6.93 -18.96 0.93
CA ARG A 113 7.06 -19.32 2.35
C ARG A 113 8.34 -20.10 2.62
N ALA A 114 8.86 -19.93 3.82
CA ALA A 114 10.03 -20.60 4.34
C ALA A 114 9.98 -22.13 4.10
N GLY A 115 11.08 -22.67 3.62
CA GLY A 115 11.23 -24.10 3.29
C GLY A 115 10.36 -24.58 2.12
N ARG A 116 9.70 -23.68 1.38
CA ARG A 116 8.90 -24.03 0.19
C ARG A 116 9.64 -23.68 -1.09
N THR A 117 9.34 -24.45 -2.12
CA THR A 117 9.71 -24.18 -3.51
C THR A 117 8.48 -23.71 -4.27
N PHE A 118 8.64 -22.66 -5.05
CA PHE A 118 7.62 -22.15 -5.97
C PHE A 118 8.18 -22.11 -7.40
N SER A 119 7.40 -22.60 -8.36
CA SER A 119 7.81 -22.63 -9.77
C SER A 119 7.14 -21.49 -10.54
N LEU A 120 7.95 -20.54 -11.00
CA LEU A 120 7.51 -19.49 -11.91
C LEU A 120 7.50 -20.07 -13.32
N THR A 121 6.36 -20.55 -13.78
CA THR A 121 6.22 -21.11 -15.14
C THR A 121 5.97 -20.03 -16.19
N LYS A 122 6.11 -20.41 -17.48
CA LYS A 122 5.70 -19.61 -18.64
C LYS A 122 6.41 -18.27 -18.76
N ILE A 123 7.69 -18.25 -18.39
CA ILE A 123 8.50 -17.03 -18.44
C ILE A 123 8.85 -16.70 -19.89
N PRO A 124 8.59 -15.47 -20.37
CA PRO A 124 8.98 -15.07 -21.72
C PRO A 124 10.48 -15.29 -21.98
N TYR A 125 10.87 -15.38 -23.25
CA TYR A 125 12.29 -15.31 -23.59
C TYR A 125 12.82 -13.90 -23.31
N GLY A 126 14.01 -13.80 -22.72
CA GLY A 126 14.62 -12.51 -22.40
C GLY A 126 15.85 -12.62 -21.52
N ASN A 127 16.41 -11.45 -21.20
CA ASN A 127 17.51 -11.32 -20.25
C ASN A 127 16.97 -10.74 -18.96
N TYR A 128 17.28 -11.37 -17.84
CA TYR A 128 16.69 -11.05 -16.56
C TYR A 128 17.75 -10.73 -15.50
N LYS A 129 17.35 -9.92 -14.53
CA LYS A 129 17.98 -9.87 -13.19
C LYS A 129 16.93 -10.21 -12.17
N PHE A 130 17.35 -10.82 -11.07
CA PHE A 130 16.47 -11.01 -9.94
C PHE A 130 17.00 -10.33 -8.68
N TYR A 131 16.07 -10.05 -7.80
CA TYR A 131 16.32 -9.57 -6.46
C TYR A 131 15.26 -10.17 -5.55
N TYR A 132 15.56 -10.30 -4.27
CA TYR A 132 14.58 -10.77 -3.31
C TYR A 132 14.71 -10.02 -2.00
N THR A 133 13.57 -9.82 -1.36
CA THR A 133 13.53 -9.46 0.06
C THR A 133 13.23 -10.71 0.86
N TYR A 134 13.64 -10.73 2.11
CA TYR A 134 13.38 -11.84 3.02
C TYR A 134 13.01 -11.32 4.41
N GLY A 135 12.38 -12.17 5.22
CA GLY A 135 12.11 -11.94 6.63
C GLY A 135 11.21 -13.02 7.22
N ASN A 136 10.86 -12.87 8.50
CA ASN A 136 10.07 -13.89 9.21
C ASN A 136 8.59 -13.51 9.27
N ASP A 137 8.29 -12.24 9.52
CA ASP A 137 6.92 -11.76 9.66
C ASP A 137 6.55 -10.83 8.51
N TRP A 138 5.44 -11.11 7.83
CA TRP A 138 4.92 -10.27 6.75
C TRP A 138 3.81 -9.35 7.25
N SER A 139 3.78 -8.10 6.78
CA SER A 139 2.63 -7.21 6.99
C SER A 139 2.27 -6.47 5.70
N ASN A 140 0.99 -6.53 5.34
CA ASN A 140 0.41 -5.76 4.25
C ASN A 140 0.42 -4.25 4.50
N LEU A 141 0.73 -3.80 5.73
CA LEU A 141 0.83 -2.38 6.09
C LEU A 141 2.28 -1.94 6.32
N ALA A 142 3.24 -2.87 6.34
CA ALA A 142 4.62 -2.50 6.49
C ALA A 142 5.12 -1.80 5.22
N SER A 143 5.79 -0.66 5.39
CA SER A 143 6.28 0.11 4.26
C SER A 143 7.42 -0.60 3.54
N PHE A 144 7.33 -0.61 2.22
CA PHE A 144 8.34 -1.08 1.28
C PHE A 144 8.76 0.10 0.41
N LYS A 145 9.92 0.73 0.65
CA LYS A 145 10.38 1.96 -0.07
C LYS A 145 9.54 3.21 0.28
N ASN A 146 10.01 3.97 1.26
CA ASN A 146 9.55 5.33 1.60
C ASN A 146 8.03 5.55 1.75
N GLN A 147 7.31 4.58 2.34
CA GLN A 147 5.89 4.68 2.70
C GLN A 147 4.88 4.85 1.55
N GLU A 148 5.30 4.96 0.28
CA GLU A 148 4.38 5.00 -0.87
C GLU A 148 3.80 3.62 -1.21
N LYS A 149 4.39 2.58 -0.61
CA LYS A 149 4.27 1.20 -1.04
C LYS A 149 4.19 0.33 0.21
N MET A 150 3.12 -0.46 0.31
CA MET A 150 2.77 -1.31 1.44
C MET A 150 2.96 -2.80 1.13
N GLY A 151 3.32 -3.59 2.14
CA GLY A 151 3.66 -5.00 1.98
C GLY A 151 5.16 -5.23 2.17
N ASN A 152 5.56 -5.57 3.38
CA ASN A 152 6.96 -5.85 3.67
C ASN A 152 7.12 -6.78 4.86
N PHE A 153 8.32 -7.32 4.99
CA PHE A 153 8.73 -7.99 6.21
C PHE A 153 8.93 -6.98 7.35
N THR A 154 8.62 -7.40 8.57
CA THR A 154 8.73 -6.59 9.79
C THR A 154 9.85 -7.05 10.71
N SER A 155 10.32 -8.30 10.60
CA SER A 155 11.37 -8.87 11.45
C SER A 155 12.40 -9.68 10.65
N ASN A 156 13.64 -9.73 11.16
CA ASN A 156 14.79 -10.45 10.58
C ASN A 156 14.97 -10.26 9.07
N LYS A 157 14.66 -9.05 8.60
CA LYS A 157 14.49 -8.76 7.19
C LYS A 157 15.74 -8.24 6.50
N GLY A 158 15.78 -8.40 5.20
CA GLY A 158 16.83 -7.84 4.35
C GLY A 158 16.53 -7.93 2.87
N VAL A 159 17.53 -7.58 2.06
CA VAL A 159 17.45 -7.55 0.60
C VAL A 159 18.70 -8.18 0.03
N SER A 160 18.56 -8.94 -1.05
CA SER A 160 19.67 -9.53 -1.81
C SER A 160 19.42 -9.41 -3.32
N LYS A 161 20.49 -9.50 -4.11
CA LYS A 161 20.49 -9.30 -5.57
C LYS A 161 21.51 -10.22 -6.26
N SER A 162 21.23 -10.57 -7.53
CA SER A 162 22.16 -11.24 -8.46
C SER A 162 22.84 -10.27 -9.42
#